data_AF-A0A497RS59-F1
#
_entry.id   AF-A0A497RS59-F1
#
_cell.length_a   1.000
_cell.length_b   1.000
_cell.length_c   1.000
_cell.angle_alpha   90.00
_cell.angle_beta   90.00
_cell.angle_gamma   90.00
#
_symmetry.space_group_name_H-M   'P 1'
#
loop_
_entity.id
_entity.type
_entity.pdbx_description
1 polymer ?
#
loop_
_entity_poly.entity_id
_entity_poly.type
_entity_poly.pdbx_seq_one_letter_code
_entity_poly.pdbx_strand_id
1 'polypeptide(L)'
;ELNPRDVKTATLMHKSTSDFEPDFYAEKIERWIWVIFPWNFNEDVGNLIKRILKDKGNLKPMEIREELKKNFDLDVDLKDVEEVLSYL
;
A
#
# COMPACT_ATOMS: atom_id res chain seq x y z
N GLU A 1 -24.27 20.76 13.66
CA GLU A 1 -23.27 21.28 12.71
C GLU A 1 -21.97 21.55 13.44
N LEU A 2 -20.82 21.51 12.77
CA LEU A 2 -19.50 21.67 13.39
C LEU A 2 -18.99 23.13 13.40
N ASN A 3 -19.56 24.03 12.58
CA ASN A 3 -19.34 25.50 12.54
C ASN A 3 -17.92 26.03 12.81
N PRO A 4 -16.89 25.55 12.09
CA PRO A 4 -15.54 26.08 12.22
C PRO A 4 -15.45 27.50 11.61
N ARG A 5 -14.54 28.30 12.15
CA ARG A 5 -14.21 29.63 11.58
C ARG A 5 -13.42 29.53 10.28
N ASP A 6 -12.59 28.50 10.14
CA ASP A 6 -11.77 28.20 8.96
C ASP A 6 -11.45 26.69 8.94
N VAL A 7 -11.20 26.12 7.75
CA VAL A 7 -10.86 24.71 7.55
C VAL A 7 -9.73 24.61 6.55
N LYS A 8 -8.70 23.84 6.88
CA LYS A 8 -7.60 23.50 5.99
C LYS A 8 -7.37 22.00 5.95
N THR A 9 -6.80 21.54 4.85
CA THR A 9 -6.56 20.14 4.53
C THR A 9 -5.06 19.83 4.54
N ALA A 10 -4.71 18.64 5.02
CA ALA A 10 -3.33 18.19 5.05
C ALA A 10 -3.24 16.68 4.78
N THR A 11 -2.20 16.28 4.05
CA THR A 11 -1.87 14.86 3.79
C THR A 11 -0.36 14.65 3.89
N LEU A 12 0.09 13.41 4.11
CA LEU A 12 1.51 13.10 4.00
C LEU A 12 1.97 13.15 2.53
N MET A 13 1.20 12.53 1.65
CA MET A 13 1.54 12.35 0.23
C MET A 13 0.45 12.95 -0.64
N HIS A 14 0.80 13.88 -1.54
CA HIS A 14 -0.09 14.40 -2.57
C HIS A 14 0.33 13.86 -3.95
N LYS A 15 -0.53 13.08 -4.59
CA LYS A 15 -0.29 12.56 -5.95
C LYS A 15 -0.67 13.63 -6.98
N SER A 16 0.21 13.89 -7.94
CA SER A 16 -0.01 14.86 -9.04
C SER A 16 -1.26 14.56 -9.88
N THR A 17 -1.73 13.31 -9.85
CA THR A 17 -2.95 12.85 -10.52
C THR A 17 -4.24 13.17 -9.74
N SER A 18 -4.16 13.81 -8.57
CA SER A 18 -5.34 14.19 -7.77
C SER A 18 -6.00 15.44 -8.33
N ASP A 19 -7.33 15.42 -8.48
CA ASP A 19 -8.11 16.59 -8.91
C ASP A 19 -8.19 17.70 -7.84
N PHE A 20 -7.80 17.36 -6.60
CA PHE A 20 -7.77 18.28 -5.46
C PHE A 20 -6.36 18.38 -4.89
N GLU A 21 -5.86 19.60 -4.74
CA GLU A 21 -4.60 19.92 -4.06
C GLU A 21 -4.90 20.38 -2.62
N PRO A 22 -4.37 19.69 -1.60
CA PRO A 22 -4.58 20.08 -0.20
C PRO A 22 -3.74 21.32 0.16
N ASP A 23 -4.17 22.05 1.19
CA ASP A 23 -3.46 23.24 1.67
C ASP A 23 -2.02 22.94 2.09
N PHE A 24 -1.77 21.73 2.58
CA PHE A 24 -0.45 21.26 3.00
C PHE A 24 -0.22 19.80 2.60
N TYR A 25 1.01 19.49 2.18
CA TYR A 25 1.49 18.13 2.01
C TYR A 25 2.98 18.02 2.34
N ALA A 26 3.42 16.86 2.84
CA ALA A 26 4.83 16.64 3.15
C ALA A 26 5.64 16.32 1.89
N GLU A 27 5.06 15.53 0.98
CA GLU A 27 5.71 15.14 -0.28
C GLU A 27 4.71 15.13 -1.44
N LYS A 28 5.17 15.59 -2.61
CA LYS A 28 4.43 15.50 -3.87
C LYS A 28 4.95 14.33 -4.69
N ILE A 29 4.03 13.42 -5.02
CA ILE A 29 4.29 12.24 -5.83
C ILE A 29 3.95 12.56 -7.28
N GLU A 30 4.98 12.81 -8.11
CA GLU A 30 4.80 13.17 -9.52
C GLU A 30 4.44 11.99 -10.43
N ARG A 31 4.89 10.77 -10.07
CA ARG A 31 4.55 9.54 -10.79
C ARG A 31 3.73 8.63 -9.90
N TRP A 32 2.63 8.11 -10.42
CA TRP A 32 1.74 7.27 -9.63
C TRP A 32 2.48 6.03 -9.12
N ILE A 33 2.46 5.87 -7.81
CA ILE A 33 2.89 4.68 -7.09
C ILE A 33 1.81 4.28 -6.09
N TRP A 34 1.77 3.00 -5.74
CA TRP A 34 1.02 2.52 -4.59
C TRP A 34 1.90 2.66 -3.36
N VAL A 35 1.49 3.48 -2.39
CA VAL A 35 2.24 3.72 -1.15
C VAL A 35 1.67 2.79 -0.09
N ILE A 36 2.50 1.89 0.42
CA ILE A 36 2.16 1.03 1.56
C ILE A 36 2.68 1.72 2.82
N PHE A 37 1.78 2.14 3.69
CA PHE A 37 2.13 2.69 5.00
C PHE A 37 2.30 1.58 6.04
N PRO A 38 3.03 1.86 7.14
CA PRO A 38 3.21 0.86 8.20
C PRO A 38 1.89 0.34 8.78
N TRP A 39 0.86 1.19 8.89
CA TRP A 39 -0.43 0.81 9.50
C TRP A 39 -1.39 0.04 8.58
N ASN A 40 -1.17 0.06 7.25
CA ASN A 40 -1.97 -0.70 6.30
C ASN A 40 -1.18 -1.83 5.63
N PHE A 41 0.05 -2.11 6.07
CA PHE A 41 0.93 -3.13 5.49
C PHE A 41 0.24 -4.49 5.36
N ASN A 42 -0.36 -5.00 6.44
CA ASN A 42 -1.00 -6.32 6.43
C ASN A 42 -2.17 -6.40 5.43
N GLU A 43 -2.95 -5.34 5.32
CA GLU A 43 -4.08 -5.27 4.38
C GLU A 43 -3.59 -5.21 2.92
N ASP A 44 -2.67 -4.30 2.62
CA ASP A 44 -2.16 -4.09 1.28
C ASP A 44 -1.39 -5.31 0.77
N VAL A 45 -0.42 -5.81 1.56
CA VAL A 45 0.36 -6.99 1.20
C VAL A 45 -0.55 -8.22 1.09
N GLY A 46 -1.50 -8.40 2.02
CA GLY A 46 -2.47 -9.49 1.96
C GLY A 46 -3.31 -9.46 0.68
N ASN A 47 -3.74 -8.26 0.24
CA ASN A 47 -4.47 -8.08 -1.01
C ASN A 47 -3.60 -8.39 -2.25
N LEU A 48 -2.32 -8.02 -2.25
CA LEU A 48 -1.38 -8.36 -3.32
C LEU A 48 -1.12 -9.87 -3.37
N ILE A 49 -0.94 -10.53 -2.22
CA ILE A 49 -0.78 -11.98 -2.12
C ILE A 49 -2.03 -12.69 -2.68
N LYS A 50 -3.24 -12.26 -2.29
CA LYS A 50 -4.49 -12.82 -2.84
C LYS A 50 -4.57 -12.72 -4.36
N ARG A 51 -4.09 -11.62 -4.95
CA ARG A 51 -4.01 -11.46 -6.43
C ARG A 51 -3.04 -12.48 -7.03
N ILE A 52 -1.85 -12.64 -6.45
CA ILE A 52 -0.87 -13.64 -6.90
C ILE A 52 -1.46 -15.06 -6.83
N LEU A 53 -2.08 -15.43 -5.71
CA LEU A 53 -2.64 -16.77 -5.50
C LEU A 53 -3.84 -17.05 -6.42
N LYS A 54 -4.62 -16.02 -6.76
CA LYS A 54 -5.72 -16.17 -7.73
C LYS A 54 -5.19 -16.54 -9.13
N ASP A 55 -4.06 -15.96 -9.52
CA ASP A 55 -3.48 -16.15 -10.86
C ASP A 55 -2.61 -17.42 -10.94
N LYS A 56 -1.94 -17.80 -9.84
CA LYS A 56 -0.92 -18.87 -9.82
C LYS A 56 -1.29 -20.10 -8.99
N GLY A 57 -2.38 -20.05 -8.23
CA GLY A 57 -2.77 -21.10 -7.29
C GLY A 57 -1.95 -21.05 -6.01
N ASN A 58 -1.84 -22.19 -5.33
CA ASN A 58 -1.17 -22.28 -4.04
C ASN A 58 0.35 -22.22 -4.20
N LEU A 59 0.98 -21.30 -3.46
CA LEU A 59 2.42 -21.08 -3.42
C LEU A 59 2.91 -21.14 -1.97
N LYS A 60 4.17 -21.50 -1.78
CA LYS A 60 4.86 -21.42 -0.48
C LYS A 60 5.24 -19.96 -0.18
N PRO A 61 5.44 -19.59 1.10
CA PRO A 61 5.79 -18.20 1.47
C PRO A 61 6.99 -17.62 0.71
N MET A 62 8.03 -18.43 0.47
CA MET A 62 9.21 -18.01 -0.30
C MET A 62 8.87 -17.66 -1.76
N GLU A 63 8.03 -18.45 -2.41
CA GLU A 63 7.58 -18.22 -3.78
C GLU A 63 6.70 -16.97 -3.86
N ILE A 64 5.85 -16.76 -2.85
CA ILE A 64 5.02 -15.55 -2.73
C ILE A 64 5.90 -14.31 -2.61
N ARG A 65 6.95 -14.34 -1.79
CA ARG A 65 7.91 -13.24 -1.67
C ARG A 65 8.57 -12.90 -3.00
N GLU A 66 9.02 -13.91 -3.74
CA GLU A 66 9.61 -13.73 -5.07
C GLU A 66 8.62 -13.11 -6.06
N GLU A 67 7.34 -13.52 -6.00
CA GLU A 67 6.29 -12.95 -6.83
C GLU A 67 5.91 -11.52 -6.43
N LEU A 68 5.95 -11.16 -5.14
CA LEU A 68 5.77 -9.78 -4.69
C LEU A 68 6.87 -8.87 -5.27
N LYS A 69 8.12 -9.32 -5.19
CA LYS A 69 9.25 -8.57 -5.77
C LYS A 69 9.13 -8.46 -7.29
N LYS A 70 8.77 -9.55 -7.97
CA LYS A 70 8.68 -9.59 -9.43
C LYS A 70 7.55 -8.74 -10.00
N ASN A 71 6.35 -8.80 -9.41
CA ASN A 71 5.17 -8.17 -9.99
C ASN A 71 4.94 -6.74 -9.47
N PHE A 72 5.44 -6.41 -8.28
CA PHE A 72 5.16 -5.13 -7.62
C PHE A 72 6.41 -4.37 -7.16
N ASP A 73 7.61 -4.88 -7.45
CA ASP A 73 8.90 -4.37 -6.93
C ASP A 73 8.97 -4.29 -5.39
N LEU A 74 8.10 -5.05 -4.72
CA LEU A 74 7.95 -5.04 -3.27
C LEU A 74 8.88 -6.08 -2.64
N ASP A 75 9.96 -5.60 -2.01
CA ASP A 75 10.90 -6.43 -1.25
C ASP A 75 10.49 -6.43 0.22
N VAL A 76 10.11 -7.60 0.73
CA VAL A 76 9.61 -7.79 2.10
C VAL A 76 10.28 -9.01 2.72
N ASP A 77 10.44 -9.00 4.04
CA ASP A 77 11.01 -10.13 4.73
C ASP A 77 10.09 -11.35 4.67
N LEU A 78 10.69 -12.55 4.64
CA LEU A 78 9.91 -13.79 4.60
C LEU A 78 8.99 -13.92 5.81
N LYS A 79 9.46 -13.44 6.97
CA LYS A 79 8.67 -13.42 8.21
C LYS A 79 7.41 -12.57 8.08
N ASP A 80 7.50 -11.43 7.39
CA ASP A 80 6.34 -10.56 7.17
C ASP A 80 5.32 -11.24 6.25
N VAL A 81 5.79 -11.96 5.23
CA VAL A 81 4.90 -12.77 4.37
C VAL A 81 4.19 -13.85 5.17
N GLU A 82 4.92 -14.58 6.03
CA GLU A 82 4.34 -15.60 6.91
C GLU A 82 3.33 -15.00 7.92
N GLU A 83 3.65 -13.84 8.49
CA GLU A 83 2.75 -13.10 9.37
C GLU A 83 1.48 -12.69 8.64
N VAL A 84 1.59 -12.07 7.46
CA VAL A 84 0.42 -11.69 6.66
C VAL A 84 -0.44 -12.90 6.32
N LEU A 85 0.18 -14.02 5.90
CA LEU A 85 -0.53 -15.27 5.61
C LEU A 85 -1.28 -15.83 6.81
N SER A 86 -0.81 -15.59 8.04
CA SER A 86 -1.51 -16.04 9.26
C SER A 86 -2.85 -15.33 9.49
N TYR A 87 -3.08 -14.19 8.82
CA TYR A 87 -4.32 -13.42 8.87
C TYR A 87 -5.24 -13.64 7.65
N LEU A 88 -4.81 -14.41 6.64
CA LEU A 88 -5.57 -14.66 5.40
C LEU A 88 -6.45 -15.90 5.48
#